data_AF-A0A7V3RM74-F1
#
_entry.id   AF-A0A7V3RM74-F1
#
_cell.length_a   1.000
_cell.length_b   1.000
_cell.length_c   1.000
_cell.angle_alpha   90.00
_cell.angle_beta   90.00
_cell.angle_gamma   90.00
#
_symmetry.space_group_name_H-M   'P 1'
#
loop_
_entity.id
_entity.type
_entity.pdbx_description
1 polymer ?
#
loop_
_entity_poly.entity_id
_entity_poly.type
_entity_poly.pdbx_seq_one_letter_code
_entity_poly.pdbx_strand_id
1 'polypeptide(L)'
;MYMYKSHRPTWAEIDMDAIKSNFLSIRKLCPESVALMAVVKADAYGHGAVAISQELVKLGTEYLAVSNIDEAMELRSSGISLPVLILGPVEPMEFGKLIEFNIYPTVISMDYAKELSEAYRYRGIYPKVHIKIDTGMGRLGIPIERAFIEIEQISNMEGIIIDGIFTHFPSADEDIEFSNEQIKLFIDLIKELKRIDIKIKHFHIANSAAIFNIPASRETPFTMVRPGLALYGYSTKPNPELINSMALKTRIVSINCLKKGDTVSYLRTYQIKNEREYIAVLPIGYADGIPTLYSNKGKVFIKEKAYPVVGRICMDYTMVSLGTSPPDITIGEEVTLFGNNKLKVEDFGKICHKIPYEVTCDISKRVPRIYLRKEDKRQF
;
A
#
# COMPACT_ATOMS: atom_id res chain seq x y z
N MET A 1 23.05 -2.80 -12.61
CA MET A 1 21.90 -2.17 -13.30
C MET A 1 21.21 -3.24 -14.16
N TYR A 2 20.37 -4.09 -13.56
CA TYR A 2 19.53 -5.01 -14.34
C TYR A 2 18.26 -4.25 -14.73
N MET A 3 18.32 -3.45 -15.80
CA MET A 3 17.11 -2.96 -16.44
C MET A 3 16.39 -4.17 -17.03
N TYR A 4 15.33 -4.63 -16.37
CA TYR A 4 14.26 -5.33 -17.07
C TYR A 4 13.74 -4.36 -18.14
N LYS A 5 14.30 -4.42 -19.36
CA LYS A 5 13.75 -3.71 -20.52
C LYS A 5 12.45 -4.42 -20.86
N SER A 6 11.39 -4.04 -20.15
CA SER A 6 10.05 -4.30 -20.65
C SER A 6 9.96 -3.68 -22.04
N HIS A 7 9.61 -4.49 -23.03
CA HIS A 7 9.37 -4.02 -24.39
C HIS A 7 8.11 -3.15 -24.49
N ARG A 8 7.36 -3.03 -23.38
CA ARG A 8 6.15 -2.25 -23.33
C ARG A 8 6.47 -0.76 -23.14
N PRO A 9 5.86 0.14 -23.93
CA PRO A 9 6.03 1.59 -23.79
C PRO A 9 5.36 2.20 -22.55
N THR A 10 4.79 1.40 -21.65
CA THR A 10 4.09 1.82 -20.42
C THR A 10 4.79 1.23 -19.21
N TRP A 11 5.05 2.04 -18.18
CA TRP A 11 5.75 1.64 -16.96
C TRP A 11 5.35 2.48 -15.75
N ALA A 12 5.59 1.96 -14.55
CA ALA A 12 5.52 2.70 -13.30
C ALA A 12 6.93 2.94 -12.76
N GLU A 13 7.31 4.20 -12.55
CA GLU A 13 8.54 4.58 -11.87
C GLU A 13 8.30 4.62 -10.37
N ILE A 14 9.21 4.00 -9.62
CA ILE A 14 9.20 3.96 -8.16
C ILE A 14 10.44 4.69 -7.67
N ASP A 15 10.25 5.86 -7.05
CA ASP A 15 11.31 6.67 -6.48
C ASP A 15 11.75 6.10 -5.13
N MET A 16 12.87 5.38 -5.11
CA MET A 16 13.41 4.76 -3.91
C MET A 16 13.95 5.79 -2.91
N ASP A 17 14.34 6.98 -3.36
CA ASP A 17 14.75 8.05 -2.46
C ASP A 17 13.54 8.70 -1.77
N ALA A 18 12.38 8.75 -2.43
CA ALA A 18 11.13 9.14 -1.79
C ALA A 18 10.73 8.13 -0.70
N ILE A 19 10.78 6.82 -0.99
CA ILE A 19 10.55 5.76 0.00
C ILE A 19 11.48 5.92 1.21
N LYS A 20 12.78 6.12 0.97
CA LYS A 20 13.77 6.36 2.02
C LYS A 20 13.44 7.60 2.84
N SER A 21 13.15 8.72 2.18
CA SER A 21 12.80 9.97 2.86
C SER A 21 11.58 9.80 3.77
N ASN A 22 10.52 9.17 3.24
CA ASN A 22 9.30 8.91 3.98
C ASN A 22 9.54 8.00 5.20
N PHE A 23 10.31 6.92 5.03
CA PHE A 23 10.70 6.04 6.14
C PHE A 23 11.44 6.81 7.23
N LEU A 24 12.42 7.66 6.87
CA LEU A 24 13.19 8.44 7.83
C LEU A 24 12.31 9.47 8.57
N SER A 25 11.36 10.12 7.88
CA SER A 25 10.39 11.01 8.52
C SER A 25 9.56 10.27 9.58
N ILE A 26 9.10 9.05 9.27
CA ILE A 26 8.35 8.22 10.21
C ILE A 26 9.23 7.78 11.38
N ARG A 27 10.45 7.31 11.10
CA ARG A 27 11.41 6.87 12.12
C ARG A 27 11.74 7.98 13.10
N LYS A 28 11.88 9.23 12.63
CA LYS A 28 12.13 10.42 13.45
C LYS A 28 11.00 10.71 14.45
N LEU A 29 9.76 10.39 14.09
CA LEU A 29 8.62 10.56 14.98
C LEU A 29 8.60 9.50 16.09
N CYS A 30 9.16 8.31 15.88
CA CYS A 30 9.02 7.21 16.81
C CYS A 30 10.22 7.13 17.78
N PRO A 31 10.01 6.92 19.10
CA PRO A 31 11.10 6.64 20.04
C PRO A 31 11.92 5.43 19.61
N GLU A 32 13.23 5.39 19.87
CA GLU A 32 14.12 4.29 19.46
C GLU A 32 13.66 2.91 19.96
N SER A 33 12.98 2.85 21.12
CA SER A 33 12.41 1.63 21.68
C SER A 33 11.18 1.10 20.92
N VAL A 34 10.63 1.87 19.99
CA VAL A 34 9.44 1.52 19.20
C VAL A 34 9.88 1.01 17.83
N ALA A 35 9.60 -0.25 17.55
CA ALA A 35 9.90 -0.89 16.27
C ALA A 35 8.99 -0.39 15.13
N LEU A 36 9.48 -0.43 13.90
CA LEU A 36 8.69 -0.18 12.70
C LEU A 36 8.37 -1.51 12.01
N MET A 37 7.08 -1.80 11.90
CA MET A 37 6.54 -2.87 11.07
C MET A 37 6.07 -2.29 9.75
N ALA A 38 6.88 -2.39 8.70
CA ALA A 38 6.50 -1.86 7.41
C ALA A 38 5.41 -2.71 6.75
N VAL A 39 4.30 -2.08 6.40
CA VAL A 39 3.16 -2.74 5.76
C VAL A 39 3.36 -2.72 4.25
N VAL A 40 3.56 -3.92 3.69
CA VAL A 40 3.93 -4.17 2.28
C VAL A 40 2.93 -5.09 1.57
N LYS A 41 1.72 -5.23 2.14
CA LYS A 41 0.61 -5.96 1.50
C LYS A 41 0.22 -5.36 0.15
N ALA A 42 -0.54 -6.13 -0.63
CA ALA A 42 -1.02 -5.78 -1.96
C ALA A 42 0.14 -5.35 -2.87
N ASP A 43 1.19 -6.17 -2.93
CA ASP A 43 2.41 -5.90 -3.71
C ASP A 43 3.09 -4.57 -3.32
N ALA A 44 3.24 -4.32 -2.01
CA ALA A 44 3.65 -3.02 -1.47
C ALA A 44 2.80 -1.86 -2.02
N TYR A 45 1.48 -1.99 -1.92
CA TYR A 45 0.53 -1.03 -2.48
C TYR A 45 0.79 -0.75 -3.97
N GLY A 46 1.07 -1.80 -4.74
CA GLY A 46 1.41 -1.74 -6.16
C GLY A 46 2.83 -1.23 -6.50
N HIS A 47 3.72 -1.05 -5.53
CA HIS A 47 5.10 -0.59 -5.78
C HIS A 47 6.08 -1.75 -6.01
N GLY A 48 5.66 -2.99 -5.77
CA GLY A 48 6.48 -4.19 -5.88
C GLY A 48 7.04 -4.62 -4.52
N ALA A 49 6.42 -5.64 -3.92
CA ALA A 49 6.65 -6.06 -2.54
C ALA A 49 8.11 -6.41 -2.25
N VAL A 50 8.74 -7.18 -3.14
CA VAL A 50 10.12 -7.66 -2.94
C VAL A 50 11.12 -6.50 -2.89
N ALA A 51 11.14 -5.66 -3.92
CA ALA A 51 12.11 -4.56 -4.03
C ALA A 51 11.93 -3.53 -2.90
N ILE A 52 10.68 -3.19 -2.57
CA ILE A 52 10.37 -2.28 -1.47
C ILE A 52 10.78 -2.88 -0.12
N SER A 53 10.44 -4.15 0.14
CA SER A 53 10.80 -4.80 1.40
C SER A 53 12.31 -4.89 1.58
N GLN A 54 13.06 -5.23 0.52
CA GLN A 54 14.53 -5.25 0.57
C GLN A 54 15.12 -3.88 0.92
N GLU A 55 14.54 -2.79 0.41
CA GLU A 55 14.98 -1.45 0.79
C GLU A 55 14.65 -1.12 2.24
N LEU A 56 13.42 -1.41 2.68
CA LEU A 56 12.98 -1.12 4.04
C LEU A 56 13.77 -1.92 5.09
N VAL A 57 14.17 -3.15 4.76
CA VAL A 57 15.10 -3.96 5.56
C VAL A 57 16.44 -3.24 5.72
N LYS A 58 17.02 -2.71 4.62
CA LYS A 58 18.28 -1.95 4.67
C LYS A 58 18.16 -0.65 5.48
N LEU A 59 16.99 -0.03 5.45
CA LEU A 59 16.70 1.18 6.23
C LEU A 59 16.45 0.89 7.72
N GLY A 60 16.31 -0.38 8.10
CA GLY A 60 16.21 -0.80 9.50
C GLY A 60 14.79 -1.03 10.00
N THR A 61 13.83 -1.35 9.13
CA THR A 61 12.55 -1.91 9.61
C THR A 61 12.82 -3.25 10.30
N GLU A 62 12.13 -3.53 11.39
CA GLU A 62 12.35 -4.75 12.18
C GLU A 62 11.32 -5.85 11.87
N TYR A 63 10.15 -5.47 11.37
CA TYR A 63 9.06 -6.37 10.99
C TYR A 63 8.47 -5.96 9.64
N LEU A 64 7.87 -6.92 8.95
CA LEU A 64 7.05 -6.68 7.76
C LEU A 64 5.62 -7.16 8.01
N ALA A 65 4.65 -6.54 7.34
CA ALA A 65 3.26 -6.97 7.39
C ALA A 65 2.64 -7.10 6.00
N VAL A 66 1.95 -8.22 5.78
CA VAL A 66 1.27 -8.57 4.54
C VAL A 66 -0.19 -8.97 4.81
N SER A 67 -0.97 -9.20 3.76
CA SER A 67 -2.40 -9.54 3.88
C SER A 67 -2.68 -11.04 3.90
N ASN A 68 -1.83 -11.85 3.27
CA ASN A 68 -2.06 -13.26 3.08
C ASN A 68 -0.74 -14.06 3.01
N ILE A 69 -0.87 -15.39 2.95
CA ILE A 69 0.27 -16.30 2.99
C ILE A 69 1.12 -16.29 1.73
N ASP A 70 0.52 -16.10 0.55
CA ASP A 70 1.26 -16.05 -0.71
C ASP A 70 2.21 -14.84 -0.75
N GLU A 71 1.74 -13.68 -0.27
CA GLU A 71 2.60 -12.50 -0.11
C GLU A 71 3.75 -12.77 0.87
N ALA A 72 3.50 -13.45 1.99
CA ALA A 72 4.55 -13.80 2.94
C ALA A 72 5.59 -14.76 2.34
N MET A 73 5.13 -15.77 1.60
CA MET A 73 5.98 -16.74 0.92
C MET A 73 6.78 -16.11 -0.22
N GLU A 74 6.22 -15.15 -0.95
CA GLU A 74 6.93 -14.38 -1.97
C GLU A 74 8.12 -13.62 -1.35
N LEU A 75 7.88 -12.92 -0.23
CA LEU A 75 8.94 -12.23 0.50
C LEU A 75 10.03 -13.20 0.96
N ARG A 76 9.65 -14.36 1.50
CA ARG A 76 10.61 -15.38 1.94
C ARG A 76 11.44 -15.95 0.80
N SER A 77 10.79 -16.28 -0.32
CA SER A 77 11.44 -16.80 -1.52
C SER A 77 12.44 -15.80 -2.12
N SER A 78 12.25 -14.49 -1.84
CA SER A 78 13.18 -13.43 -2.23
C SER A 78 14.37 -13.21 -1.28
N GLY A 79 14.52 -14.04 -0.24
CA GLY A 79 15.62 -13.98 0.73
C GLY A 79 15.38 -13.06 1.93
N ILE A 80 14.15 -12.57 2.14
CA ILE A 80 13.83 -11.73 3.31
C ILE A 80 13.68 -12.63 4.54
N SER A 81 14.49 -12.36 5.57
CA SER A 81 14.53 -13.12 6.82
C SER A 81 13.81 -12.48 8.01
N LEU A 82 13.45 -11.20 7.93
CA LEU A 82 12.73 -10.50 9.00
C LEU A 82 11.38 -11.17 9.30
N PRO A 83 10.88 -11.13 10.55
CA PRO A 83 9.53 -11.59 10.88
C PRO A 83 8.47 -10.93 9.97
N VAL A 84 7.56 -11.75 9.43
CA VAL A 84 6.46 -11.30 8.57
C VAL A 84 5.14 -11.64 9.27
N LEU A 85 4.38 -10.62 9.62
CA LEU A 85 3.03 -10.76 10.17
C LEU A 85 2.00 -10.77 9.03
N ILE A 86 1.17 -11.79 8.97
CA ILE A 86 -0.06 -11.75 8.18
C ILE A 86 -1.13 -11.05 9.02
N LEU A 87 -1.69 -9.94 8.55
CA LEU A 87 -2.64 -9.11 9.32
C LEU A 87 -4.05 -9.71 9.48
N GLY A 88 -4.30 -10.86 8.84
CA GLY A 88 -5.51 -11.67 8.94
C GLY A 88 -5.22 -13.12 9.34
N PRO A 89 -6.27 -13.96 9.47
CA PRO A 89 -6.09 -15.39 9.76
C PRO A 89 -5.46 -16.12 8.57
N VAL A 90 -4.87 -17.27 8.85
CA VAL A 90 -4.36 -18.21 7.84
C VAL A 90 -5.25 -19.44 7.86
N GLU A 91 -5.59 -20.00 6.70
CA GLU A 91 -6.42 -21.20 6.64
C GLU A 91 -5.74 -22.39 7.36
N PRO A 92 -6.46 -23.23 8.12
CA PRO A 92 -5.88 -24.35 8.86
C PRO A 92 -5.05 -25.32 8.00
N MET A 93 -5.45 -25.55 6.75
CA MET A 93 -4.70 -26.37 5.79
C MET A 93 -3.29 -25.84 5.53
N GLU A 94 -3.10 -24.53 5.69
CA GLU A 94 -1.85 -23.83 5.42
C GLU A 94 -0.99 -23.67 6.67
N PHE A 95 -1.44 -24.13 7.84
CA PHE A 95 -0.70 -23.97 9.09
C PHE A 95 0.72 -24.50 9.01
N GLY A 96 0.97 -25.62 8.30
CA GLY A 96 2.32 -26.19 8.15
C GLY A 96 3.37 -25.20 7.61
N LYS A 97 2.94 -24.24 6.78
CA LYS A 97 3.81 -23.22 6.18
C LYS A 97 4.27 -22.16 7.18
N LEU A 98 3.59 -21.99 8.31
CA LEU A 98 3.90 -20.94 9.28
C LEU A 98 5.30 -21.10 9.88
N ILE A 99 5.66 -22.31 10.30
CA ILE A 99 6.99 -22.61 10.81
C ILE A 99 8.02 -22.67 9.69
N GLU A 100 7.69 -23.36 8.59
CA GLU A 100 8.59 -23.52 7.43
C GLU A 100 9.10 -22.18 6.91
N PHE A 101 8.20 -21.20 6.82
CA PHE A 101 8.50 -19.88 6.30
C PHE A 101 8.65 -18.82 7.39
N ASN A 102 8.73 -19.16 8.68
CA ASN A 102 8.83 -18.19 9.78
C ASN A 102 7.81 -17.03 9.65
N ILE A 103 6.53 -17.38 9.47
CA ILE A 103 5.40 -16.47 9.27
C ILE A 103 4.58 -16.41 10.54
N TYR A 104 4.22 -15.19 10.96
CA TYR A 104 3.43 -14.97 12.16
C TYR A 104 1.97 -14.77 11.73
N PRO A 105 1.03 -15.66 12.09
CA PRO A 105 -0.38 -15.46 11.79
C PRO A 105 -1.03 -14.49 12.79
N THR A 106 -2.16 -13.92 12.40
CA THR A 106 -3.03 -13.18 13.32
C THR A 106 -4.10 -14.10 13.89
N VAL A 107 -4.15 -14.22 15.22
CA VAL A 107 -5.25 -14.88 15.95
C VAL A 107 -6.40 -13.88 16.09
N ILE A 108 -7.57 -14.26 15.60
CA ILE A 108 -8.77 -13.40 15.56
C ILE A 108 -9.91 -13.86 16.47
N SER A 109 -9.82 -15.07 17.03
CA SER A 109 -10.83 -15.66 17.90
C SER A 109 -10.22 -16.79 18.75
N MET A 110 -10.89 -17.13 19.85
CA MET A 110 -10.57 -18.32 20.65
C MET A 110 -10.58 -19.62 19.83
N ASP A 111 -11.56 -19.82 18.94
CA ASP A 111 -11.66 -21.06 18.17
C ASP A 111 -10.49 -21.22 17.19
N TYR A 112 -10.08 -20.13 16.54
CA TYR A 112 -8.87 -20.13 15.71
C TYR A 112 -7.61 -20.46 16.52
N ALA A 113 -7.52 -19.93 17.75
CA ALA A 113 -6.40 -20.26 18.64
C ALA A 113 -6.38 -21.75 19.02
N LYS A 114 -7.53 -22.37 19.28
CA LYS A 114 -7.62 -23.81 19.55
C LYS A 114 -7.16 -24.64 18.35
N GLU A 115 -7.65 -24.33 17.15
CA GLU A 115 -7.24 -25.05 15.93
C GLU A 115 -5.73 -24.94 15.70
N LEU A 116 -5.16 -23.74 15.89
CA LEU A 116 -3.72 -23.52 15.74
C LEU A 116 -2.92 -24.26 16.83
N SER A 117 -3.38 -24.22 18.07
CA SER A 117 -2.78 -24.95 19.19
C SER A 117 -2.79 -26.46 18.93
N GLU A 118 -3.91 -27.02 18.49
CA GLU A 118 -4.04 -28.45 18.17
C GLU A 118 -3.10 -28.90 17.07
N ALA A 119 -2.89 -28.07 16.04
CA ALA A 119 -1.96 -28.36 14.96
C ALA A 119 -0.48 -28.45 15.42
N TYR A 120 -0.13 -27.77 16.51
CA TYR A 120 1.26 -27.56 16.94
C TYR A 120 1.64 -28.14 18.30
N ARG A 121 0.69 -28.43 19.20
CA ARG A 121 0.94 -28.86 20.59
C ARG A 121 1.89 -30.05 20.74
N TYR A 122 1.95 -30.95 19.74
CA TYR A 122 2.80 -32.13 19.76
C TYR A 122 4.07 -32.02 18.91
N ARG A 123 4.35 -30.85 18.32
CA ARG A 123 5.47 -30.66 17.39
C ARG A 123 6.75 -30.13 18.05
N GLY A 124 6.66 -29.64 19.29
CA GLY A 124 7.80 -29.05 20.02
C GLY A 124 8.37 -27.75 19.42
N ILE A 125 7.77 -27.24 18.34
CA ILE A 125 8.11 -25.98 17.68
C ILE A 125 6.79 -25.23 17.45
N TYR A 126 6.67 -24.03 18.02
CA TYR A 126 5.40 -23.29 18.09
C TYR A 126 5.46 -21.99 17.28
N PRO A 127 4.45 -21.70 16.46
CA PRO A 127 4.37 -20.45 15.74
C PRO A 127 4.26 -19.29 16.73
N LYS A 128 4.96 -18.21 16.39
CA LYS A 128 4.77 -16.92 17.02
C LYS A 128 3.57 -16.24 16.39
N VAL A 129 2.65 -15.72 17.22
CA VAL A 129 1.38 -15.16 16.75
C VAL A 129 1.19 -13.75 17.27
N HIS A 130 0.36 -12.99 16.57
CA HIS A 130 -0.19 -11.76 17.11
C HIS A 130 -1.69 -11.91 17.33
N ILE A 131 -2.20 -11.44 18.48
CA ILE A 131 -3.64 -11.46 18.76
C ILE A 131 -4.25 -10.13 18.33
N LYS A 132 -5.29 -10.19 17.51
CA LYS A 132 -6.07 -9.04 17.09
C LYS A 132 -7.20 -8.79 18.08
N ILE A 133 -7.26 -7.58 18.62
CA ILE A 133 -8.37 -7.09 19.43
C ILE A 133 -9.18 -6.12 18.60
N ASP A 134 -10.50 -6.23 18.68
CA ASP A 134 -11.42 -5.26 18.12
C ASP A 134 -11.81 -4.25 19.19
N THR A 135 -11.31 -3.03 19.04
CA THR A 135 -11.66 -1.88 19.90
C THR A 135 -12.69 -0.96 19.25
N GLY A 136 -13.38 -1.41 18.19
CA GLY A 136 -14.42 -0.63 17.52
C GLY A 136 -14.21 -0.41 16.02
N MET A 137 -13.36 -1.21 15.36
CA MET A 137 -13.30 -1.24 13.89
C MET A 137 -14.39 -2.15 13.30
N GLY A 138 -14.82 -3.19 14.02
CA GLY A 138 -15.88 -4.10 13.58
C GLY A 138 -15.48 -5.03 12.44
N ARG A 139 -14.18 -5.30 12.26
CA ARG A 139 -13.66 -6.04 11.08
C ARG A 139 -13.16 -7.44 11.42
N LEU A 140 -12.18 -7.53 12.32
CA LEU A 140 -11.54 -8.77 12.76
C LEU A 140 -11.01 -8.54 14.17
N GLY A 141 -10.99 -9.61 14.96
CA GLY A 141 -10.39 -9.65 16.28
C GLY A 141 -11.35 -10.08 17.36
N ILE A 142 -10.78 -10.42 18.51
CA ILE A 142 -11.53 -10.72 19.73
C ILE A 142 -12.14 -9.39 20.21
N PRO A 143 -13.47 -9.32 20.46
CA PRO A 143 -14.09 -8.14 21.02
C PRO A 143 -13.45 -7.74 22.35
N ILE A 144 -13.28 -6.44 22.57
CA ILE A 144 -12.58 -5.90 23.75
C ILE A 144 -13.15 -6.42 25.07
N GLU A 145 -14.47 -6.67 25.15
CA GLU A 145 -15.16 -7.16 26.35
C GLU A 145 -14.73 -8.58 26.75
N ARG A 146 -14.25 -9.37 25.78
CA ARG A 146 -13.79 -10.75 25.98
C ARG A 146 -12.27 -10.88 25.97
N ALA A 147 -11.57 -9.82 25.55
CA ALA A 147 -10.15 -9.85 25.25
C ALA A 147 -9.30 -10.35 26.42
N PHE A 148 -9.53 -9.85 27.64
CA PHE A 148 -8.74 -10.26 28.81
C PHE A 148 -8.83 -11.77 29.06
N ILE A 149 -10.05 -12.30 29.18
CA ILE A 149 -10.31 -13.73 29.46
C ILE A 149 -9.77 -14.62 28.33
N GLU A 150 -10.02 -14.24 27.08
CA GLU A 150 -9.58 -15.06 25.95
C GLU A 150 -8.06 -15.03 25.79
N ILE A 151 -7.38 -13.89 25.99
CA ILE A 151 -5.92 -13.83 25.95
C ILE A 151 -5.31 -14.65 27.10
N GLU A 152 -5.87 -14.57 28.30
CA GLU A 152 -5.42 -15.39 29.43
C GLU A 152 -5.51 -16.88 29.09
N GLN A 153 -6.64 -17.33 28.55
CA GLN A 153 -6.82 -18.72 28.11
C GLN A 153 -5.83 -19.12 27.01
N ILE A 154 -5.66 -18.27 25.99
CA ILE A 154 -4.71 -18.52 24.88
C ILE A 154 -3.27 -18.57 25.39
N SER A 155 -2.91 -17.74 26.36
CA SER A 155 -1.55 -17.71 26.93
C SER A 155 -1.17 -18.99 27.67
N ASN A 156 -2.18 -19.75 28.13
CA ASN A 156 -2.01 -21.04 28.78
C ASN A 156 -2.07 -22.22 27.80
N MET A 157 -2.29 -21.98 26.50
CA MET A 157 -2.30 -23.04 25.50
C MET A 157 -0.88 -23.47 25.12
N GLU A 158 -0.67 -24.78 25.05
CA GLU A 158 0.51 -25.33 24.39
C GLU A 158 0.37 -25.19 22.86
N GLY A 159 1.46 -25.08 22.12
CA GLY A 159 1.42 -25.00 20.66
C GLY A 159 1.45 -23.58 20.09
N ILE A 160 1.41 -22.53 20.92
CA ILE A 160 1.39 -21.13 20.47
C ILE A 160 2.33 -20.27 21.32
N ILE A 161 3.02 -19.31 20.69
CA ILE A 161 3.78 -18.26 21.39
C ILE A 161 3.19 -16.90 21.05
N ILE A 162 2.68 -16.16 22.03
CA ILE A 162 2.15 -14.81 21.82
C ILE A 162 3.32 -13.82 21.70
N ASP A 163 3.66 -13.38 20.48
CA ASP A 163 4.70 -12.36 20.25
C ASP A 163 4.13 -10.95 20.40
N GLY A 164 2.87 -10.73 20.02
CA GLY A 164 2.24 -9.42 20.13
C GLY A 164 0.72 -9.40 20.21
N ILE A 165 0.19 -8.24 20.56
CA ILE A 165 -1.25 -7.94 20.57
C ILE A 165 -1.48 -6.58 19.90
N PHE A 166 -2.54 -6.48 19.11
CA PHE A 166 -2.83 -5.25 18.37
C PHE A 166 -4.30 -5.00 18.08
N THR A 167 -4.61 -3.71 17.91
CA THR A 167 -5.90 -3.25 17.34
C THR A 167 -5.63 -2.32 16.15
N HIS A 168 -6.68 -1.74 15.57
CA HIS A 168 -6.61 -0.86 14.42
C HIS A 168 -7.62 0.29 14.54
N PHE A 169 -7.15 1.52 14.33
CA PHE A 169 -8.02 2.69 14.26
C PHE A 169 -8.77 2.73 12.93
N PRO A 170 -10.10 2.98 12.93
CA PRO A 170 -10.85 3.25 11.72
C PRO A 170 -10.78 4.72 11.29
N SER A 171 -10.46 5.66 12.19
CA SER A 171 -10.66 7.11 11.99
C SER A 171 -9.56 7.99 12.62
N ALA A 172 -8.31 7.51 12.71
CA ALA A 172 -7.19 8.25 13.34
C ALA A 172 -6.79 9.58 12.65
N ASP A 173 -7.44 9.88 11.54
CA ASP A 173 -7.33 11.09 10.76
C ASP A 173 -8.56 12.00 10.88
N GLU A 174 -9.74 11.48 11.21
CA GLU A 174 -10.99 12.26 11.23
C GLU A 174 -11.58 12.41 12.64
N ASP A 175 -11.58 11.33 13.43
CA ASP A 175 -12.18 11.27 14.76
C ASP A 175 -11.13 10.89 15.81
N ILE A 176 -10.44 11.92 16.29
CA ILE A 176 -9.39 11.80 17.30
C ILE A 176 -9.98 11.42 18.66
N GLU A 177 -11.20 11.84 18.97
CA GLU A 177 -11.87 11.51 20.23
C GLU A 177 -12.12 10.01 20.32
N PHE A 178 -12.76 9.43 19.30
CA PHE A 178 -12.95 7.99 19.22
C PHE A 178 -11.63 7.24 19.25
N SER A 179 -10.61 7.72 18.51
CA SER A 179 -9.28 7.09 18.54
C SER A 179 -8.65 7.10 19.96
N ASN A 180 -8.86 8.15 20.74
CA ASN A 180 -8.40 8.21 22.13
C ASN A 180 -9.17 7.25 23.05
N GLU A 181 -10.47 7.04 22.83
CA GLU A 181 -11.24 6.01 23.53
C GLU A 181 -10.67 4.61 23.26
N GLN A 182 -10.35 4.31 21.99
CA GLN A 182 -9.72 3.05 21.61
C GLN A 182 -8.36 2.84 22.26
N ILE A 183 -7.54 3.91 22.37
CA ILE A 183 -6.27 3.88 23.10
C ILE A 183 -6.50 3.52 24.56
N LYS A 184 -7.46 4.18 25.21
CA LYS A 184 -7.77 3.94 26.63
C LYS A 184 -8.16 2.49 26.87
N LEU A 185 -9.11 1.97 26.10
CA LEU A 185 -9.55 0.57 26.18
C LEU A 185 -8.38 -0.40 26.04
N PHE A 186 -7.50 -0.16 25.07
CA PHE A 186 -6.38 -1.05 24.82
C PHE A 186 -5.28 -0.93 25.89
N ILE A 187 -5.02 0.26 26.42
CA ILE A 187 -4.10 0.47 27.55
C ILE A 187 -4.62 -0.24 28.81
N ASP A 188 -5.91 -0.16 29.09
CA ASP A 188 -6.50 -0.81 30.26
C ASP A 188 -6.39 -2.34 30.14
N LEU A 189 -6.65 -2.91 28.97
CA LEU A 189 -6.37 -4.32 28.69
C LEU A 189 -4.89 -4.68 28.95
N ILE A 190 -3.93 -3.87 28.45
CA ILE A 190 -2.49 -4.12 28.68
C ILE A 190 -2.15 -4.14 30.17
N LYS A 191 -2.74 -3.24 30.97
CA LYS A 191 -2.52 -3.21 32.43
C LYS A 191 -3.03 -4.49 33.09
N GLU A 192 -4.20 -4.97 32.70
CA GLU A 192 -4.77 -6.21 33.24
C GLU A 192 -3.91 -7.42 32.92
N LEU A 193 -3.43 -7.54 31.68
CA LEU A 193 -2.53 -8.64 31.26
C LEU A 193 -1.19 -8.60 31.99
N LYS A 194 -0.62 -7.41 32.21
CA LYS A 194 0.62 -7.25 32.98
C LYS A 194 0.46 -7.62 34.46
N ARG A 195 -0.73 -7.39 35.04
CA ARG A 195 -1.01 -7.74 36.44
C ARG A 195 -0.91 -9.25 36.70
N ILE A 196 -1.18 -10.08 35.70
CA ILE A 196 -1.10 -11.54 35.77
C ILE A 196 0.16 -12.10 35.11
N ASP A 197 1.18 -11.25 34.86
CA ASP A 197 2.49 -11.62 34.31
C ASP A 197 2.46 -12.36 32.96
N ILE A 198 1.46 -12.08 32.11
CA ILE A 198 1.48 -12.58 30.72
C ILE A 198 2.55 -11.82 29.95
N LYS A 199 3.59 -12.53 29.53
CA LYS A 199 4.74 -11.98 28.81
C LYS A 199 4.43 -11.80 27.33
N ILE A 200 4.13 -10.56 26.95
CA ILE A 200 3.92 -10.15 25.56
C ILE A 200 5.01 -9.16 25.19
N LYS A 201 5.69 -9.43 24.08
CA LYS A 201 6.80 -8.59 23.60
C LYS A 201 6.28 -7.32 22.93
N HIS A 202 5.21 -7.43 22.15
CA HIS A 202 4.74 -6.33 21.30
C HIS A 202 3.31 -5.89 21.55
N PHE A 203 3.14 -4.59 21.77
CA PHE A 203 1.83 -3.93 21.73
C PHE A 203 1.87 -2.86 20.64
N HIS A 204 0.94 -2.92 19.69
CA HIS A 204 0.93 -1.96 18.58
C HIS A 204 -0.45 -1.54 18.16
N ILE A 205 -0.66 -0.24 17.96
CA ILE A 205 -1.96 0.31 17.57
C ILE A 205 -1.87 1.21 16.34
N ALA A 206 -0.81 2.03 16.24
CA ALA A 206 -0.69 3.07 15.24
C ALA A 206 -0.60 2.53 13.80
N ASN A 207 -1.53 2.97 12.95
CA ASN A 207 -1.40 2.95 11.50
C ASN A 207 -0.72 4.26 11.03
N SER A 208 -0.54 4.45 9.72
CA SER A 208 0.08 5.68 9.18
C SER A 208 -0.55 6.97 9.73
N ALA A 209 -1.88 7.10 9.76
CA ALA A 209 -2.53 8.32 10.25
C ALA A 209 -2.23 8.58 11.72
N ALA A 210 -2.35 7.56 12.58
CA ALA A 210 -2.10 7.70 14.01
C ALA A 210 -0.66 8.06 14.35
N ILE A 211 0.33 7.58 13.58
CA ILE A 211 1.75 7.92 13.78
C ILE A 211 1.97 9.43 13.73
N PHE A 212 1.31 10.13 12.80
CA PHE A 212 1.45 11.58 12.63
C PHE A 212 0.52 12.37 13.55
N ASN A 213 -0.72 11.89 13.76
CA ASN A 213 -1.76 12.69 14.40
C ASN A 213 -1.91 12.42 15.91
N ILE A 214 -1.44 11.27 16.40
CA ILE A 214 -1.71 10.81 17.77
C ILE A 214 -0.39 10.34 18.42
N PRO A 215 0.42 11.26 18.99
CA PRO A 215 1.69 10.90 19.63
C PRO A 215 1.58 9.77 20.67
N ALA A 216 0.51 9.76 21.46
CA ALA A 216 0.25 8.71 22.45
C ALA A 216 0.17 7.29 21.85
N SER A 217 -0.10 7.14 20.55
CA SER A 217 -0.15 5.84 19.87
C SER A 217 1.21 5.22 19.55
N ARG A 218 2.30 5.99 19.74
CA ARG A 218 3.70 5.60 19.50
C ARG A 218 4.59 5.78 20.73
N GLU A 219 3.99 5.81 21.91
CA GLU A 219 4.66 5.94 23.21
C GLU A 219 4.31 4.74 24.10
N THR A 220 4.98 4.61 25.25
CA THR A 220 4.68 3.56 26.24
C THR A 220 3.17 3.53 26.57
N PRO A 221 2.50 2.37 26.54
CA PRO A 221 3.06 1.01 26.53
C PRO A 221 3.26 0.38 25.14
N PHE A 222 3.05 1.14 24.05
CA PHE A 222 3.20 0.64 22.69
C PHE A 222 4.67 0.48 22.32
N THR A 223 5.01 -0.63 21.68
CA THR A 223 6.39 -1.02 21.37
C THR A 223 6.64 -1.08 19.86
N MET A 224 5.61 -0.88 19.04
CA MET A 224 5.72 -1.00 17.60
C MET A 224 4.62 -0.19 16.89
N VAL A 225 4.96 0.34 15.71
CA VAL A 225 4.03 1.06 14.82
C VAL A 225 3.96 0.40 13.45
N ARG A 226 2.88 0.62 12.70
CA ARG A 226 2.62 -0.03 11.41
C ARG A 226 2.48 0.96 10.26
N PRO A 227 3.56 1.61 9.81
CA PRO A 227 3.49 2.49 8.64
C PRO A 227 3.20 1.67 7.38
N GLY A 228 2.16 2.06 6.64
CA GLY A 228 1.83 1.54 5.31
C GLY A 228 1.86 2.70 4.31
N LEU A 229 0.70 3.33 4.09
CA LEU A 229 0.51 4.46 3.17
C LEU A 229 1.61 5.53 3.25
N ALA A 230 2.01 5.90 4.46
CA ALA A 230 3.02 6.91 4.67
C ALA A 230 4.39 6.54 4.08
N LEU A 231 4.77 5.25 4.02
CA LEU A 231 6.03 4.81 3.40
C LEU A 231 6.08 5.20 1.92
N TYR A 232 4.94 5.18 1.25
CA TYR A 232 4.80 5.45 -0.18
C TYR A 232 4.48 6.91 -0.49
N GLY A 233 4.39 7.74 0.56
CA GLY A 233 4.16 9.17 0.45
C GLY A 233 2.68 9.57 0.43
N TYR A 234 1.81 8.71 0.96
CA TYR A 234 0.38 8.97 1.01
C TYR A 234 -0.11 9.14 2.44
N SER A 235 -0.98 10.11 2.63
CA SER A 235 -1.71 10.35 3.86
C SER A 235 -3.12 10.79 3.54
N THR A 236 -4.05 10.49 4.43
CA THR A 236 -5.46 10.87 4.26
C THR A 236 -5.68 12.37 4.42
N LYS A 237 -4.92 13.01 5.31
CA LYS A 237 -4.75 14.47 5.38
C LYS A 237 -3.45 14.89 4.66
N PRO A 238 -3.42 16.02 3.93
CA PRO A 238 -2.21 16.48 3.26
C PRO A 238 -1.03 16.61 4.23
N ASN A 239 0.06 15.91 3.95
CA ASN A 239 1.30 16.01 4.72
C ASN A 239 2.45 16.41 3.79
N PRO A 240 3.03 17.62 3.93
CA PRO A 240 4.09 18.10 3.06
C PRO A 240 5.42 17.36 3.27
N GLU A 241 5.60 16.63 4.37
CA GLU A 241 6.80 15.83 4.64
C GLU A 241 6.81 14.51 3.86
N LEU A 242 5.66 14.10 3.30
CA LEU A 242 5.50 12.87 2.56
C LEU A 242 5.60 13.12 1.06
N ILE A 243 6.41 12.32 0.39
CA ILE A 243 6.72 12.45 -1.03
C ILE A 243 6.12 11.24 -1.75
N ASN A 244 5.14 11.48 -2.63
CA ASN A 244 4.57 10.41 -3.48
C ASN A 244 5.71 9.70 -4.24
N SER A 245 5.75 8.37 -4.11
CA SER A 245 6.88 7.58 -4.63
C SER A 245 6.62 6.93 -6.00
N MET A 246 5.37 6.92 -6.50
CA MET A 246 5.03 6.35 -7.81
C MET A 246 4.73 7.42 -8.85
N ALA A 247 5.27 7.25 -10.05
CA ALA A 247 4.82 7.92 -11.26
C ALA A 247 4.43 6.91 -12.34
N LEU A 248 3.28 7.11 -12.98
CA LEU A 248 2.82 6.24 -14.05
C LEU A 248 3.03 6.93 -15.39
N LYS A 249 3.75 6.25 -16.29
CA LYS A 249 4.19 6.80 -17.54
C LYS A 249 3.92 5.89 -18.72
N THR A 250 3.84 6.50 -19.89
CA THR A 250 3.75 5.81 -21.16
C THR A 250 4.42 6.61 -22.27
N ARG A 251 4.33 6.16 -23.52
CA ARG A 251 4.75 6.90 -24.71
C ARG A 251 3.64 7.00 -25.73
N ILE A 252 3.68 8.05 -26.54
CA ILE A 252 2.78 8.19 -27.68
C ILE A 252 3.11 7.12 -28.72
N VAL A 253 2.10 6.37 -29.18
CA VAL A 253 2.28 5.35 -30.24
C VAL A 253 1.68 5.76 -31.58
N SER A 254 0.76 6.72 -31.58
CA SER A 254 0.21 7.30 -32.81
C SER A 254 -0.25 8.73 -32.57
N ILE A 255 -0.24 9.55 -33.63
CA ILE A 255 -0.86 10.87 -33.67
C ILE A 255 -1.73 10.93 -34.93
N ASN A 256 -3.03 11.14 -34.73
CA ASN A 256 -4.01 11.20 -35.81
C ASN A 256 -4.52 12.64 -35.97
N CYS A 257 -4.59 13.16 -37.19
CA CYS A 257 -5.30 14.41 -37.48
C CYS A 257 -6.73 14.07 -37.87
N LEU A 258 -7.69 14.40 -37.01
CA LEU A 258 -9.12 14.16 -37.23
C LEU A 258 -9.80 15.46 -37.66
N LYS A 259 -10.84 15.34 -38.49
CA LYS A 259 -11.58 16.50 -39.02
C LYS A 259 -12.90 16.70 -38.30
N LYS A 260 -13.49 17.89 -38.47
CA LYS A 260 -14.84 18.20 -37.96
C LYS A 260 -15.84 17.09 -38.26
N GLY A 261 -16.55 16.63 -37.24
CA GLY A 261 -17.56 15.57 -37.34
C GLY A 261 -17.05 14.16 -37.03
N ASP A 262 -15.74 13.92 -37.11
CA ASP A 262 -15.13 12.67 -36.65
C ASP A 262 -15.33 12.49 -35.14
N THR A 263 -15.25 11.24 -34.68
CA THR A 263 -15.49 10.88 -33.28
C THR A 263 -14.38 10.00 -32.73
N VAL A 264 -14.09 10.13 -31.44
CA VAL A 264 -13.01 9.44 -30.75
C VAL A 264 -13.56 8.39 -29.78
N SER A 265 -13.01 7.18 -29.85
CA SER A 265 -13.29 6.05 -28.95
C SER A 265 -14.70 5.44 -29.02
N TYR A 266 -14.94 4.47 -28.13
CA TYR A 266 -16.20 3.75 -27.96
C TYR A 266 -17.38 4.69 -27.67
N LEU A 267 -18.53 4.30 -28.19
CA LEU A 267 -19.79 5.03 -28.16
C LEU A 267 -19.71 6.48 -28.66
N ARG A 268 -18.60 6.85 -29.34
CA ARG A 268 -18.43 8.14 -29.99
C ARG A 268 -18.68 9.31 -29.03
N THR A 269 -18.28 9.16 -27.76
CA THR A 269 -18.59 10.13 -26.68
C THR A 269 -17.88 11.48 -26.84
N TYR A 270 -16.88 11.54 -27.71
CA TYR A 270 -16.17 12.76 -28.04
C TYR A 270 -16.22 12.99 -29.56
N GLN A 271 -16.63 14.18 -29.96
CA GLN A 271 -16.77 14.59 -31.35
C GLN A 271 -15.91 15.81 -31.63
N ILE A 272 -15.18 15.78 -32.74
CA ILE A 272 -14.34 16.90 -33.17
C ILE A 272 -15.23 18.04 -33.66
N LYS A 273 -15.12 19.19 -33.00
CA LYS A 273 -15.93 20.40 -33.30
C LYS A 273 -15.21 21.38 -34.23
N ASN A 274 -13.89 21.45 -34.13
CA ASN A 274 -13.04 22.32 -34.94
C ASN A 274 -12.79 21.71 -36.33
N GLU A 275 -12.29 22.50 -37.28
CA GLU A 275 -11.95 22.00 -38.62
C GLU A 275 -11.01 20.79 -38.58
N ARG A 276 -10.03 20.85 -37.68
CA ARG A 276 -9.11 19.76 -37.37
C ARG A 276 -8.75 19.72 -35.89
N GLU A 277 -8.38 18.54 -35.42
CA GLU A 277 -7.84 18.32 -34.08
C GLU A 277 -6.88 17.13 -34.10
N TYR A 278 -5.75 17.26 -33.39
CA TYR A 278 -4.71 16.23 -33.34
C TYR A 278 -4.92 15.37 -32.10
N ILE A 279 -5.04 14.06 -32.29
CA ILE A 279 -5.31 13.10 -31.22
C ILE A 279 -4.12 12.15 -31.08
N ALA A 280 -3.45 12.19 -29.93
CA ALA A 280 -2.46 11.20 -29.54
C ALA A 280 -3.12 9.93 -29.03
N VAL A 281 -2.52 8.79 -29.32
CA VAL A 281 -2.90 7.47 -28.81
C VAL A 281 -1.81 6.98 -27.86
N LEU A 282 -2.23 6.60 -26.66
CA LEU A 282 -1.37 6.08 -25.59
C LEU A 282 -1.68 4.60 -25.36
N PRO A 283 -0.68 3.71 -25.28
CA PRO A 283 -0.82 2.26 -25.08
C PRO A 283 -1.02 1.89 -23.59
N ILE A 284 -1.98 2.55 -22.96
CA ILE A 284 -2.42 2.31 -21.60
C ILE A 284 -3.94 2.45 -21.48
N GLY A 285 -4.58 1.54 -20.75
CA GLY A 285 -6.02 1.51 -20.59
C GLY A 285 -6.47 0.90 -19.26
N TYR A 286 -7.73 0.49 -19.16
CA TYR A 286 -8.29 0.04 -17.89
C TYR A 286 -7.73 -1.30 -17.40
N ALA A 287 -7.24 -2.17 -18.29
CA ALA A 287 -6.57 -3.39 -17.85
C ALA A 287 -5.16 -3.12 -17.30
N ASP A 288 -4.68 -1.87 -17.38
CA ASP A 288 -3.46 -1.41 -16.70
C ASP A 288 -3.69 -0.84 -15.32
N GLY A 289 -4.95 -0.54 -14.97
CA GLY A 289 -5.31 0.19 -13.76
C GLY A 289 -5.87 1.59 -14.00
N ILE A 290 -6.06 2.04 -15.25
CA ILE A 290 -6.67 3.35 -15.52
C ILE A 290 -8.19 3.27 -15.42
N PRO A 291 -8.85 3.92 -14.45
CA PRO A 291 -10.30 3.80 -14.30
C PRO A 291 -11.03 4.34 -15.52
N THR A 292 -12.09 3.65 -15.96
CA THR A 292 -12.95 4.15 -17.04
C THR A 292 -13.61 5.49 -16.71
N LEU A 293 -13.76 5.81 -15.42
CA LEU A 293 -14.21 7.12 -14.92
C LEU A 293 -13.29 8.28 -15.32
N TYR A 294 -12.04 8.02 -15.73
CA TYR A 294 -11.11 9.02 -16.23
C TYR A 294 -11.47 9.54 -17.64
N SER A 295 -12.34 8.82 -18.36
CA SER A 295 -12.82 9.17 -19.71
C SER A 295 -13.41 10.58 -19.77
N ASN A 296 -12.95 11.41 -20.71
CA ASN A 296 -13.37 12.81 -20.91
C ASN A 296 -13.21 13.75 -19.70
N LYS A 297 -12.61 13.31 -18.60
CA LYS A 297 -12.44 14.11 -17.37
C LYS A 297 -10.96 14.32 -17.01
N GLY A 298 -10.13 13.36 -17.36
CA GLY A 298 -8.72 13.32 -17.02
C GLY A 298 -7.82 14.19 -17.88
N LYS A 299 -6.56 14.27 -17.49
CA LYS A 299 -5.49 14.93 -18.23
C LYS A 299 -4.17 14.19 -18.07
N VAL A 300 -3.32 14.27 -19.07
CA VAL A 300 -1.94 13.75 -19.03
C VAL A 300 -0.96 14.89 -19.25
N PHE A 301 0.32 14.64 -19.03
CA PHE A 301 1.38 15.63 -19.18
C PHE A 301 2.40 15.19 -20.23
N ILE A 302 2.66 16.06 -21.21
CA ILE A 302 3.60 15.85 -22.31
C ILE A 302 4.44 17.12 -22.43
N LYS A 303 5.78 17.02 -22.40
CA LYS A 303 6.70 18.18 -22.38
C LYS A 303 6.25 19.29 -21.40
N GLU A 304 5.98 18.91 -20.15
CA GLU A 304 5.51 19.80 -19.06
C GLU A 304 4.10 20.40 -19.23
N LYS A 305 3.42 20.19 -20.36
CA LYS A 305 2.08 20.74 -20.63
C LYS A 305 0.99 19.71 -20.40
N ALA A 306 -0.14 20.15 -19.87
CA ALA A 306 -1.30 19.30 -19.63
C ALA A 306 -2.18 19.19 -20.89
N TYR A 307 -2.61 17.97 -21.20
CA TYR A 307 -3.46 17.64 -22.35
C TYR A 307 -4.65 16.80 -21.90
N PRO A 308 -5.89 17.10 -22.34
CA PRO A 308 -7.08 16.41 -21.86
C PRO A 308 -7.21 15.02 -22.48
N VAL A 309 -7.67 14.06 -21.66
CA VAL A 309 -8.12 12.75 -22.13
C VAL A 309 -9.47 12.92 -22.82
N VAL A 310 -9.60 12.38 -24.04
CA VAL A 310 -10.80 12.51 -24.87
C VAL A 310 -11.29 11.17 -25.36
N GLY A 311 -12.61 10.99 -25.37
CA GLY A 311 -13.24 9.69 -25.59
C GLY A 311 -13.18 8.78 -24.36
N ARG A 312 -13.70 7.56 -24.53
CA ARG A 312 -13.63 6.52 -23.50
C ARG A 312 -12.24 5.92 -23.38
N ILE A 313 -11.82 5.62 -22.16
CA ILE A 313 -10.68 4.74 -21.87
C ILE A 313 -11.01 3.35 -22.40
N CYS A 314 -10.13 2.78 -23.23
CA CYS A 314 -10.23 1.41 -23.75
C CYS A 314 -9.47 0.44 -22.83
N MET A 315 -9.48 -0.85 -23.16
CA MET A 315 -8.76 -1.87 -22.37
C MET A 315 -7.26 -1.57 -22.30
N ASP A 316 -6.68 -1.20 -23.44
CA ASP A 316 -5.23 -1.05 -23.60
C ASP A 316 -4.83 0.32 -24.16
N TYR A 317 -5.79 1.19 -24.48
CA TYR A 317 -5.52 2.48 -25.13
C TYR A 317 -6.30 3.64 -24.53
N THR A 318 -5.66 4.80 -24.54
CA THR A 318 -6.21 6.09 -24.12
C THR A 318 -5.94 7.13 -25.19
N MET A 319 -6.92 7.97 -25.50
CA MET A 319 -6.78 9.05 -26.48
C MET A 319 -6.70 10.40 -25.79
N VAL A 320 -5.84 11.27 -26.31
CA VAL A 320 -5.53 12.58 -25.73
C VAL A 320 -5.55 13.62 -26.84
N SER A 321 -6.26 14.73 -26.62
CA SER A 321 -6.24 15.84 -27.57
C SER A 321 -4.98 16.67 -27.40
N LEU A 322 -4.27 16.90 -28.50
CA LEU A 322 -3.11 17.79 -28.61
C LEU A 322 -3.48 19.20 -29.09
N GLY A 323 -4.77 19.46 -29.33
CA GLY A 323 -5.30 20.74 -29.82
C GLY A 323 -5.51 20.80 -31.34
N THR A 324 -5.82 22.00 -31.84
CA THR A 324 -6.23 22.26 -33.24
C THR A 324 -5.08 22.70 -34.15
N SER A 325 -3.95 23.06 -33.55
CA SER A 325 -2.71 23.41 -34.25
C SER A 325 -1.80 22.18 -34.36
N PRO A 326 -0.97 22.07 -35.41
CA PRO A 326 0.05 21.02 -35.50
C PRO A 326 0.90 21.01 -34.23
N PRO A 327 0.97 19.88 -33.51
CA PRO A 327 1.69 19.83 -32.24
C PRO A 327 3.19 19.69 -32.49
N ASP A 328 4.01 20.36 -31.67
CA ASP A 328 5.45 20.05 -31.54
C ASP A 328 5.64 18.83 -30.60
N ILE A 329 4.97 17.74 -30.92
CA ILE A 329 4.98 16.47 -30.16
C ILE A 329 5.06 15.34 -31.20
N THR A 330 5.96 14.40 -30.97
CA THR A 330 6.24 13.30 -31.90
C THR A 330 5.81 11.94 -31.32
N ILE A 331 5.79 10.90 -32.16
CA ILE A 331 5.61 9.52 -31.69
C ILE A 331 6.83 9.13 -30.86
N GLY A 332 6.61 8.42 -29.76
CA GLY A 332 7.64 8.02 -28.81
C GLY A 332 7.82 8.97 -27.63
N GLU A 333 7.21 10.16 -27.68
CA GLU A 333 7.35 11.11 -26.56
C GLU A 333 6.72 10.59 -25.27
N GLU A 334 7.43 10.85 -24.18
CA GLU A 334 7.02 10.44 -22.85
C GLU A 334 5.78 11.21 -22.39
N VAL A 335 4.86 10.46 -21.80
CA VAL A 335 3.61 10.96 -21.24
C VAL A 335 3.52 10.53 -19.79
N THR A 336 3.36 11.49 -18.89
CA THR A 336 3.09 11.23 -17.46
C THR A 336 1.59 11.31 -17.20
N LEU A 337 1.00 10.25 -16.65
CA LEU A 337 -0.40 10.23 -16.23
C LEU A 337 -0.57 10.79 -14.83
N PHE A 338 0.29 10.37 -13.90
CA PHE A 338 0.39 10.92 -12.54
C PHE A 338 1.81 10.74 -11.99
N GLY A 339 2.12 11.43 -10.89
CA GLY A 339 3.43 11.45 -10.23
C GLY A 339 4.39 12.51 -10.79
N ASN A 340 5.66 12.44 -10.39
CA ASN A 340 6.75 13.35 -10.81
C ASN A 340 6.40 14.84 -10.75
N ASN A 341 5.71 15.27 -9.69
CA ASN A 341 5.23 16.64 -9.46
C ASN A 341 4.27 17.19 -10.54
N LYS A 342 3.74 16.34 -11.42
CA LYS A 342 2.81 16.75 -12.49
C LYS A 342 1.35 16.69 -12.06
N LEU A 343 0.94 15.52 -11.57
CA LEU A 343 -0.38 15.30 -11.00
C LEU A 343 -0.23 14.38 -9.80
N LYS A 344 -0.63 14.85 -8.64
CA LYS A 344 -0.63 14.04 -7.42
C LYS A 344 -1.58 12.86 -7.57
N VAL A 345 -1.23 11.74 -6.96
CA VAL A 345 -2.07 10.53 -7.01
C VAL A 345 -3.44 10.80 -6.38
N GLU A 346 -3.47 11.62 -5.34
CA GLU A 346 -4.68 12.14 -4.69
C GLU A 346 -5.60 12.85 -5.68
N ASP A 347 -5.05 13.71 -6.54
CA ASP A 347 -5.83 14.49 -7.50
C ASP A 347 -6.30 13.62 -8.67
N PHE A 348 -5.50 12.64 -9.09
CA PHE A 348 -5.95 11.60 -10.02
C PHE A 348 -7.12 10.79 -9.43
N GLY A 349 -6.99 10.38 -8.17
CA GLY A 349 -8.02 9.65 -7.43
C GLY A 349 -9.33 10.43 -7.32
N LYS A 350 -9.28 11.73 -6.99
CA LYS A 350 -10.47 12.61 -6.93
C LYS A 350 -11.27 12.61 -8.22
N ILE A 351 -10.62 12.64 -9.39
CA ILE A 351 -11.29 12.60 -10.71
C ILE A 351 -12.07 11.29 -10.88
N CYS A 352 -11.57 10.19 -10.31
CA CYS A 352 -12.12 8.85 -10.43
C CYS A 352 -12.95 8.40 -9.21
N HIS A 353 -13.16 9.26 -8.21
CA HIS A 353 -13.77 8.90 -6.93
C HIS A 353 -13.02 7.76 -6.19
N LYS A 354 -11.69 7.79 -6.26
CA LYS A 354 -10.79 6.84 -5.61
C LYS A 354 -9.88 7.52 -4.61
N ILE A 355 -9.54 6.79 -3.56
CA ILE A 355 -8.48 7.17 -2.61
C ILE A 355 -7.10 6.81 -3.19
N PRO A 356 -6.01 7.46 -2.75
CA PRO A 356 -4.70 7.35 -3.41
C PRO A 356 -4.16 5.92 -3.53
N TYR A 357 -4.43 5.09 -2.52
CA TYR A 357 -3.95 3.72 -2.49
C TYR A 357 -4.77 2.75 -3.34
N GLU A 358 -6.02 3.05 -3.66
CA GLU A 358 -6.71 2.30 -4.71
C GLU A 358 -6.05 2.56 -6.06
N VAL A 359 -5.72 3.82 -6.35
CA VAL A 359 -5.07 4.21 -7.60
C VAL A 359 -3.76 3.46 -7.84
N THR A 360 -2.90 3.35 -6.82
CA THR A 360 -1.61 2.65 -6.96
C THR A 360 -1.75 1.13 -6.93
N CYS A 361 -2.65 0.57 -6.12
CA CYS A 361 -2.93 -0.86 -6.10
C CYS A 361 -3.57 -1.36 -7.41
N ASP A 362 -4.35 -0.53 -8.09
CA ASP A 362 -4.98 -0.88 -9.36
C ASP A 362 -3.97 -1.05 -10.50
N ILE A 363 -2.74 -0.52 -10.35
CA ILE A 363 -1.72 -0.64 -11.38
C ILE A 363 -1.34 -2.11 -11.53
N SER A 364 -1.80 -2.71 -12.63
CA SER A 364 -1.70 -4.16 -12.85
C SER A 364 -0.27 -4.68 -12.92
N LYS A 365 -0.07 -5.99 -12.71
CA LYS A 365 1.24 -6.66 -12.84
C LYS A 365 1.83 -6.59 -14.26
N ARG A 366 1.03 -6.31 -15.31
CA ARG A 366 1.54 -6.13 -16.69
C ARG A 366 2.18 -4.76 -16.93
N VAL A 367 2.09 -3.84 -15.96
CA VAL A 367 2.84 -2.59 -15.96
C VAL A 367 4.16 -2.85 -15.23
N PRO A 368 5.32 -2.84 -15.92
CA PRO A 368 6.61 -3.04 -15.27
C PRO A 368 6.89 -1.91 -14.27
N ARG A 369 7.48 -2.28 -13.12
CA ARG A 369 8.01 -1.31 -12.16
C ARG A 369 9.48 -1.04 -12.46
N ILE A 370 9.86 0.23 -12.49
CA ILE A 370 11.24 0.69 -12.65
C ILE A 370 11.63 1.43 -11.37
N TYR A 371 12.61 0.90 -10.64
CA TYR A 371 13.08 1.47 -9.38
C TYR A 371 14.20 2.47 -9.65
N LEU A 372 13.98 3.73 -9.28
CA LEU A 372 14.88 4.84 -9.55
C LEU A 372 15.57 5.33 -8.28
N ARG A 373 16.84 5.72 -8.38
CA ARG A 373 17.55 6.55 -7.39
C ARG A 373 18.02 7.86 -8.03
N LYS A 374 18.34 8.87 -7.22
CA LYS A 374 18.86 10.19 -7.65
C LYS A 374 20.10 10.09 -8.54
N GLU A 375 20.92 9.04 -8.36
CA GLU A 375 22.07 8.76 -9.22
C GLU A 375 21.63 8.38 -10.65
N ASP A 376 20.51 7.67 -10.79
CA ASP A 376 19.94 7.29 -12.09
C ASP A 376 19.23 8.47 -12.78
N LYS A 377 18.64 9.40 -12.00
CA LYS A 377 17.95 10.60 -12.52
C LYS A 377 18.88 11.62 -13.19
N ARG A 378 20.21 11.49 -13.04
CA ARG A 378 21.22 12.33 -13.72
C ARG A 378 21.62 11.80 -15.10
N GLN A 379 21.13 10.63 -15.50
CA GLN A 379 21.46 10.00 -16.79
C GLN A 379 20.31 10.08 -17.83
N PHE A 380 19.22 10.78 -17.54
CA PHE A 380 18.08 10.96 -18.45
C PHE A 380 17.86 12.44 -18.79
#